data_AF-A0A0F9B5V1-F1
#
_entry.id   AF-A0A0F9B5V1-F1
#
_cell.length_a   1.000
_cell.length_b   1.000
_cell.length_c   1.000
_cell.angle_alpha   90.00
_cell.angle_beta   90.00
_cell.angle_gamma   90.00
#
_symmetry.space_group_name_H-M   'P 1'
#
loop_
_entity.id
_entity.type
_entity.pdbx_description
1 polymer ?
#
loop_
_entity_poly.entity_id
_entity_poly.type
_entity_poly.pdbx_seq_one_letter_code
_entity_poly.pdbx_strand_id
1 'polypeptide(L)'
;SSSIAFGAAFVEAGLYFASTLVWAKDNSAFGRSDYQWMHEPIIYGWRTGAAHRWHGDRKQTTLWQIARPARSEQYPTMKPVELVERAITNSSRPGDLVLDPFLGSGTTLIAAERLGRRCYALEIEPRYVQVAIERWEAFTGGKAERVDG
;
A
#
# COMPACT_ATOMS: atom_id res chain seq x y z
N SER A 1 -18.70 -3.09 13.70
CA SER A 1 -17.73 -2.19 13.04
C SER A 1 -16.85 -2.99 12.10
N SER A 2 -16.63 -2.54 10.87
CA SER A 2 -15.83 -3.23 9.85
C SER A 2 -14.37 -3.49 10.28
N SER A 3 -13.81 -2.65 11.15
CA SER A 3 -12.45 -2.84 11.69
C SER A 3 -12.32 -4.08 12.58
N ILE A 4 -13.35 -4.43 13.35
CA ILE A 4 -13.36 -5.63 14.20
C ILE A 4 -13.43 -6.88 13.34
N ALA A 5 -14.27 -6.88 12.30
CA ALA A 5 -14.41 -8.00 11.38
C ALA A 5 -13.11 -8.27 10.60
N PHE A 6 -12.44 -7.21 10.13
CA PHE A 6 -11.17 -7.36 9.41
C PHE A 6 -10.03 -7.81 10.33
N GLY A 7 -9.97 -7.31 11.57
CA GLY A 7 -8.99 -7.78 12.56
C GLY A 7 -9.16 -9.27 12.89
N ALA A 8 -10.40 -9.74 13.03
CA ALA A 8 -10.69 -11.16 13.22
C ALA A 8 -10.24 -12.00 12.03
N ALA A 9 -10.60 -11.60 10.80
CA ALA A 9 -10.17 -12.29 9.58
C ALA A 9 -8.64 -12.33 9.43
N PHE A 10 -7.94 -11.25 9.84
CA PHE A 10 -6.47 -11.19 9.84
C PHE A 10 -5.86 -12.26 10.76
N VAL A 11 -6.41 -12.42 11.97
CA VAL A 11 -5.96 -13.45 12.92
C VAL A 11 -6.34 -14.86 12.45
N GLU A 12 -7.55 -15.04 11.93
CA GLU A 12 -8.02 -16.31 11.35
C GLU A 12 -7.16 -16.76 10.16
N ALA A 13 -6.63 -15.81 9.38
CA ALA A 13 -5.67 -16.08 8.31
C ALA A 13 -4.26 -16.48 8.83
N GLY A 14 -4.07 -16.64 10.14
CA GLY A 14 -2.80 -17.04 10.74
C GLY A 14 -1.79 -15.91 10.87
N LEU A 15 -2.25 -14.65 10.89
CA LEU A 15 -1.40 -13.47 11.06
C LEU A 15 -1.55 -12.90 12.48
N TYR A 16 -0.41 -12.56 13.08
CA TYR A 16 -0.33 -11.83 14.33
C TYR A 16 -0.65 -10.36 14.07
N PHE A 17 -1.74 -9.88 14.65
CA PHE A 17 -2.12 -8.47 14.64
C PHE A 17 -1.26 -7.70 15.65
N ALA A 18 -0.40 -6.80 15.17
CA ALA A 18 0.49 -6.03 16.03
C ALA A 18 -0.12 -4.68 16.44
N SER A 19 -0.64 -3.94 15.46
CA SER A 19 -1.24 -2.62 15.69
C SER A 19 -2.05 -2.16 14.48
N THR A 20 -2.97 -1.23 14.72
CA THR A 20 -3.52 -0.37 13.66
C THR A 20 -2.69 0.90 13.55
N LEU A 21 -2.15 1.15 12.36
CA LEU A 21 -1.57 2.43 11.97
C LEU A 21 -2.66 3.32 11.36
N VAL A 22 -2.44 4.62 11.34
CA VAL A 22 -3.39 5.61 10.85
C VAL A 22 -2.69 6.50 9.83
N TRP A 23 -3.13 6.45 8.58
CA TRP A 23 -2.77 7.47 7.59
C TRP A 23 -3.70 8.67 7.77
N ALA A 24 -3.16 9.78 8.31
CA ALA A 24 -3.83 11.07 8.39
C ALA A 24 -3.59 11.88 7.11
N LYS A 25 -4.70 12.32 6.51
CA LYS A 25 -4.76 13.08 5.27
C LYS A 25 -4.71 14.57 5.58
N ASP A 26 -4.21 15.34 4.63
CA ASP A 26 -4.13 16.81 4.66
C ASP A 26 -5.49 17.49 4.42
N ASN A 27 -6.46 16.78 3.86
CA ASN A 27 -7.81 17.26 3.62
C ASN A 27 -8.86 16.16 3.81
N SER A 28 -10.10 16.56 4.06
CA SER A 28 -11.22 15.64 4.20
C SER A 28 -11.79 15.23 2.84
N ALA A 29 -12.17 13.95 2.70
CA ALA A 29 -13.05 13.55 1.62
C ALA A 29 -14.47 14.02 1.96
N PHE A 30 -14.97 15.04 1.25
CA PHE A 30 -16.34 15.51 1.41
C PHE A 30 -17.33 14.46 0.89
N GLY A 31 -18.24 14.04 1.76
CA GLY A 31 -19.31 13.10 1.50
C GLY A 31 -20.55 13.41 2.33
N ARG A 32 -21.54 12.53 2.26
CA ARG A 32 -22.86 12.72 2.92
C ARG A 32 -22.87 12.32 4.40
N SER A 33 -21.73 11.92 4.95
CA SER A 33 -21.60 11.51 6.36
C SER A 33 -21.60 12.73 7.29
N ASP A 34 -22.10 12.56 8.51
CA ASP A 34 -22.05 13.60 9.55
C ASP A 34 -20.61 14.03 9.87
N TYR A 35 -19.67 13.08 9.84
CA TYR A 35 -18.23 13.31 9.98
C TYR A 35 -17.50 13.01 8.68
N GLN A 36 -16.65 13.94 8.27
CA GLN A 36 -15.84 13.82 7.07
C GLN A 36 -14.51 13.13 7.38
N TRP A 37 -14.17 12.10 6.60
CA TRP A 37 -13.00 11.27 6.89
C TRP A 37 -11.70 11.96 6.50
N MET A 38 -10.84 12.18 7.50
CA MET A 38 -9.49 12.71 7.33
C MET A 38 -8.40 11.66 7.55
N HIS A 39 -8.78 10.39 7.70
CA HIS A 39 -7.80 9.32 7.89
C HIS A 39 -8.26 7.99 7.29
N GLU A 40 -7.32 7.09 7.09
CA GLU A 40 -7.55 5.68 6.76
C GLU A 40 -6.76 4.79 7.73
N PRO A 41 -7.38 3.76 8.34
CA PRO A 41 -6.66 2.78 9.15
C PRO A 41 -5.87 1.82 8.25
N ILE A 42 -4.70 1.41 8.73
CA ILE A 42 -3.82 0.42 8.10
C ILE A 42 -3.53 -0.66 9.13
N ILE A 43 -3.75 -1.91 8.79
CA ILE A 43 -3.47 -3.03 9.69
C ILE A 43 -2.03 -3.50 9.47
N TYR A 44 -1.30 -3.65 10.57
CA TYR A 44 0.09 -4.08 10.57
C TYR A 44 0.26 -5.33 11.43
N GLY A 45 0.99 -6.29 10.88
CA GLY A 45 1.21 -7.60 11.48
C GLY A 45 2.09 -8.48 10.62
N TRP A 46 2.34 -9.70 11.10
CA TRP A 46 3.19 -10.70 10.44
C TRP A 46 2.66 -12.10 10.71
N ARG A 47 3.24 -13.14 10.09
CA ARG A 47 2.79 -14.53 10.30
C ARG A 47 2.95 -14.95 11.77
N THR A 48 1.90 -15.50 12.37
CA THR A 48 1.92 -15.96 13.76
C THR A 48 3.02 -17.01 13.95
N GLY A 49 3.83 -16.83 15.00
CA GLY A 49 4.96 -17.71 15.33
C GLY A 49 6.21 -17.54 14.45
N ALA A 50 6.16 -16.71 13.40
CA ALA A 50 7.33 -16.39 12.61
C ALA A 50 8.21 -15.33 13.30
N ALA A 51 9.50 -15.34 12.99
CA ALA A 51 10.38 -14.24 13.36
C ALA A 51 9.92 -12.95 12.66
N HIS A 52 9.91 -11.85 13.41
CA HIS A 52 9.60 -10.53 12.88
C HIS A 52 10.85 -9.67 12.90
N ARG A 53 11.17 -9.04 11.76
CA ARG A 53 12.32 -8.15 11.63
C ARG A 53 11.85 -6.74 11.29
N TRP A 54 12.10 -5.84 12.22
CA TRP A 54 11.82 -4.42 12.05
C TRP A 54 12.99 -3.72 11.36
N HIS A 55 12.70 -2.93 10.33
CA HIS A 55 13.69 -2.17 9.56
C HIS A 55 13.52 -0.66 9.65
N GLY A 56 12.48 -0.17 10.32
CA GLY A 56 12.29 1.25 10.58
C GLY A 56 13.18 1.78 11.71
N ASP A 57 13.14 3.10 11.92
CA ASP A 57 13.83 3.75 13.03
C ASP A 57 12.94 3.91 14.28
N ARG A 58 13.51 4.45 15.36
CA ARG A 58 12.77 4.73 16.61
C ARG A 58 11.83 5.94 16.53
N LYS A 59 11.76 6.63 15.39
CA LYS A 59 10.90 7.80 15.18
C LYS A 59 9.56 7.43 14.56
N GLN A 60 9.42 6.21 14.04
CA GLN A 60 8.16 5.72 13.50
C GLN A 60 7.10 5.67 14.60
N THR A 61 5.93 6.23 14.31
CA THR A 61 4.75 6.17 15.19
C THR A 61 3.59 5.52 14.45
N THR A 62 2.49 5.27 15.15
CA THR A 62 1.25 4.75 14.56
C THR A 62 0.48 5.78 13.77
N LEU A 63 0.89 7.06 13.75
CA LEU A 63 0.20 8.14 13.02
C LEU A 63 1.10 8.68 11.92
N TRP A 64 0.67 8.50 10.66
CA TRP A 64 1.41 8.95 9.48
C TRP A 64 0.65 10.09 8.81
N GLN A 65 1.18 11.30 8.93
CA GLN A 65 0.66 12.48 8.24
C GLN A 65 1.29 12.54 6.85
N ILE A 66 0.52 12.18 5.82
CA ILE A 66 0.97 12.16 4.42
C ILE A 66 -0.14 12.76 3.57
N ALA A 67 0.18 13.75 2.75
CA ALA A 67 -0.81 14.39 1.88
C ALA A 67 -1.33 13.41 0.83
N ARG A 68 -2.59 13.58 0.43
CA ARG A 68 -3.15 12.84 -0.71
C ARG A 68 -2.43 13.25 -1.99
N PRO A 69 -2.26 12.34 -2.96
CA PRO A 69 -1.81 12.76 -4.28
C PRO A 69 -2.82 13.74 -4.89
N ALA A 70 -2.33 14.60 -5.79
CA ALA A 70 -3.19 15.48 -6.58
C ALA A 70 -4.28 14.65 -7.27
N ARG A 71 -5.51 15.18 -7.31
CA ARG A 71 -6.65 14.48 -7.88
C ARG A 71 -6.37 14.19 -9.36
N SER A 72 -6.47 12.91 -9.72
CA SER A 72 -6.48 12.47 -11.12
C SER A 72 -7.90 12.01 -11.45
N GLU A 73 -8.45 12.48 -12.57
CA GLU A 73 -9.73 11.97 -13.10
C GLU A 73 -9.63 10.50 -13.50
N GLN A 74 -8.45 10.09 -13.96
CA GLN A 74 -8.18 8.71 -14.35
C GLN A 74 -8.07 7.80 -13.12
N TYR A 75 -7.58 8.33 -11.97
CA TYR A 75 -7.21 7.55 -10.77
C TYR A 75 -7.77 8.15 -9.47
N PRO A 76 -9.09 8.06 -9.23
CA PRO A 76 -9.73 8.76 -8.11
C PRO A 76 -9.31 8.25 -6.72
N THR A 77 -8.79 7.02 -6.61
CA THR A 77 -8.48 6.35 -5.33
C THR A 77 -6.99 6.07 -5.11
N MET A 78 -6.11 6.72 -5.87
CA MET A 78 -4.66 6.51 -5.81
C MET A 78 -4.10 6.78 -4.41
N LYS A 79 -3.34 5.82 -3.87
CA LYS A 79 -2.58 6.00 -2.64
C LYS A 79 -1.29 6.79 -2.92
N PRO A 80 -0.81 7.65 -1.99
CA PRO A 80 0.50 8.28 -2.12
C PRO A 80 1.60 7.21 -2.20
N VAL A 81 2.58 7.40 -3.09
CA VAL A 81 3.73 6.47 -3.19
C VAL A 81 4.53 6.46 -1.89
N GLU A 82 4.76 7.64 -1.29
CA GLU A 82 5.49 7.78 -0.01
C GLU A 82 4.89 6.93 1.13
N LEU A 83 3.56 6.81 1.17
CA LEU A 83 2.86 6.01 2.17
C LEU A 83 3.29 4.53 2.07
N VAL A 84 3.33 4.00 0.86
CA VAL A 84 3.69 2.60 0.60
C VAL A 84 5.20 2.40 0.73
N GLU A 85 6.01 3.37 0.32
CA GLU A 85 7.47 3.34 0.50
C GLU A 85 7.85 3.23 1.98
N ARG A 86 7.18 3.99 2.85
CA ARG A 86 7.38 3.92 4.30
C ARG A 86 7.06 2.53 4.85
N ALA A 87 5.93 1.95 4.44
CA ALA A 87 5.53 0.62 4.86
C ALA A 87 6.53 -0.47 4.40
N ILE A 88 6.96 -0.43 3.13
CA ILE A 88 7.94 -1.37 2.57
C ILE A 88 9.29 -1.22 3.26
N THR A 89 9.77 0.01 3.45
CA THR A 89 11.06 0.28 4.11
C THR A 89 11.11 -0.28 5.53
N ASN A 90 10.02 -0.11 6.27
CA ASN A 90 9.94 -0.58 7.66
C ASN A 90 9.84 -2.11 7.77
N SER A 91 9.43 -2.80 6.69
CA SER A 91 9.06 -4.22 6.70
C SER A 91 9.92 -5.13 5.81
N SER A 92 10.91 -4.58 5.08
CA SER A 92 11.73 -5.33 4.12
C SER A 92 13.09 -4.69 3.88
N ARG A 93 13.97 -5.35 3.14
CA ARG A 93 15.26 -4.84 2.65
C ARG A 93 15.30 -4.81 1.11
N PRO A 94 16.23 -4.04 0.50
CA PRO A 94 16.48 -4.14 -0.93
C PRO A 94 16.70 -5.60 -1.35
N GLY A 95 16.11 -5.99 -2.48
CA GLY A 95 16.12 -7.35 -3.01
C GLY A 95 15.01 -8.27 -2.49
N ASP A 96 14.33 -7.91 -1.39
CA ASP A 96 13.17 -8.67 -0.90
C ASP A 96 11.98 -8.57 -1.87
N LEU A 97 11.03 -9.50 -1.75
CA LEU A 97 9.80 -9.56 -2.54
C LEU A 97 8.64 -8.87 -1.80
N VAL A 98 7.90 -8.03 -2.50
CA VAL A 98 6.63 -7.42 -2.08
C VAL A 98 5.50 -8.06 -2.89
N LEU A 99 4.42 -8.43 -2.21
CA LEU A 99 3.21 -8.96 -2.84
C LEU A 99 2.05 -7.97 -2.68
N ASP A 100 1.38 -7.63 -3.78
CA ASP A 100 0.15 -6.84 -3.77
C ASP A 100 -0.97 -7.53 -4.56
N PRO A 101 -1.93 -8.20 -3.90
CA PRO A 101 -3.02 -8.87 -4.58
C PRO A 101 -4.11 -7.93 -5.13
N PHE A 102 -4.02 -6.62 -4.85
CA PHE A 102 -5.00 -5.60 -5.24
C PHE A 102 -4.29 -4.33 -5.74
N LEU A 103 -3.47 -4.48 -6.78
CA LEU A 103 -2.52 -3.47 -7.24
C LEU A 103 -3.17 -2.12 -7.58
N GLY A 104 -4.39 -2.16 -8.10
CA GLY A 104 -5.11 -0.99 -8.61
C GLY A 104 -4.24 -0.22 -9.60
N SER A 105 -4.05 1.07 -9.33
CA SER A 105 -3.28 1.96 -10.20
C SER A 105 -1.75 1.75 -10.16
N GLY A 106 -1.20 0.77 -9.43
CA GLY A 106 0.25 0.47 -9.48
C GLY A 106 1.12 1.16 -8.43
N THR A 107 0.54 1.75 -7.37
CA THR A 107 1.33 2.46 -6.34
C THR A 107 2.38 1.56 -5.68
N THR A 108 2.04 0.31 -5.34
CA THR A 108 2.96 -0.63 -4.69
C THR A 108 4.09 -1.07 -5.62
N LEU A 109 3.80 -1.30 -6.91
CA LEU A 109 4.80 -1.59 -7.93
C LEU A 109 5.84 -0.48 -8.02
N ILE A 110 5.40 0.78 -8.12
CA ILE A 110 6.28 1.96 -8.19
C ILE A 110 7.11 2.11 -6.91
N ALA A 111 6.50 1.96 -5.73
CA ALA A 111 7.20 2.07 -4.46
C ALA A 111 8.27 0.97 -4.30
N ALA A 112 7.95 -0.26 -4.67
CA ALA A 112 8.89 -1.38 -4.63
C ALA A 112 10.09 -1.13 -5.56
N GLU A 113 9.84 -0.71 -6.80
CA GLU A 113 10.87 -0.37 -7.79
C GLU A 113 11.84 0.70 -7.26
N ARG A 114 11.31 1.82 -6.75
CA ARG A 114 12.10 2.92 -6.17
C ARG A 114 12.99 2.47 -5.02
N LEU A 115 12.52 1.51 -4.25
CA LEU A 115 13.22 0.98 -3.08
C LEU A 115 14.12 -0.22 -3.43
N GLY A 116 14.20 -0.63 -4.70
CA GLY A 116 14.97 -1.80 -5.13
C GLY A 116 14.43 -3.12 -4.56
N ARG A 117 13.11 -3.25 -4.41
CA ARG A 117 12.41 -4.51 -4.09
C ARG A 117 11.82 -5.08 -5.37
N ARG A 118 11.68 -6.41 -5.41
CA ARG A 118 10.86 -7.06 -6.44
C ARG A 118 9.39 -6.96 -6.04
N CYS A 119 8.49 -6.76 -6.99
CA CYS A 119 7.05 -6.70 -6.73
C CYS A 119 6.33 -7.74 -7.57
N TYR A 120 5.58 -8.63 -6.93
CA TYR A 120 4.57 -9.45 -7.59
C TYR A 120 3.20 -8.90 -7.24
N ALA A 121 2.38 -8.69 -8.25
CA ALA A 121 1.11 -8.02 -8.04
C ALA A 121 0.03 -8.54 -8.98
N LEU A 122 -1.21 -8.43 -8.52
CA LEU A 122 -2.41 -8.87 -9.22
C LEU A 122 -3.39 -7.71 -9.29
N GLU A 123 -4.07 -7.59 -10.43
CA GLU A 123 -5.20 -6.68 -10.61
C GLU A 123 -6.21 -7.37 -11.52
N ILE A 124 -7.47 -7.36 -11.09
CA ILE A 124 -8.55 -8.08 -11.77
C ILE A 124 -9.15 -7.27 -12.91
N GLU A 125 -9.16 -5.94 -12.79
CA GLU A 125 -9.73 -5.03 -13.77
C GLU A 125 -8.67 -4.68 -14.83
N PRO A 126 -8.81 -5.15 -16.09
CA PRO A 126 -7.80 -4.92 -17.12
C PRO A 126 -7.48 -3.44 -17.36
N ARG A 127 -8.46 -2.55 -17.17
CA ARG A 127 -8.22 -1.10 -17.26
C ARG A 127 -7.20 -0.63 -16.23
N TYR A 128 -7.25 -1.14 -14.99
CA TYR A 128 -6.28 -0.76 -13.96
C TYR A 128 -4.91 -1.42 -14.17
N VAL A 129 -4.85 -2.60 -14.79
CA VAL A 129 -3.59 -3.21 -15.24
C VAL A 129 -2.86 -2.28 -16.22
N GLN A 130 -3.57 -1.82 -17.26
CA GLN A 130 -3.01 -0.91 -18.28
C GLN A 130 -2.48 0.37 -17.63
N VAL A 131 -3.25 0.95 -16.71
CA VAL A 131 -2.86 2.13 -15.94
C VAL A 131 -1.59 1.91 -15.12
N ALA A 132 -1.50 0.78 -14.42
CA ALA A 132 -0.33 0.44 -13.62
C ALA A 132 0.92 0.33 -14.49
N ILE A 133 0.80 -0.29 -15.67
CA ILE A 133 1.86 -0.37 -16.68
C ILE A 133 2.28 1.02 -17.14
N GLU A 134 1.35 1.84 -17.63
CA GLU A 134 1.64 3.20 -18.12
C GLU A 134 2.32 4.07 -17.07
N ARG A 135 1.84 4.01 -15.83
CA ARG A 135 2.43 4.75 -14.71
C ARG A 135 3.83 4.26 -14.37
N TRP A 136 4.06 2.94 -14.37
CA TRP A 136 5.38 2.39 -14.10
C TRP A 136 6.37 2.70 -15.23
N GLU A 137 5.96 2.59 -16.50
CA GLU A 137 6.79 2.96 -17.65
C GLU A 137 7.14 4.46 -17.63
N ALA A 138 6.15 5.33 -17.41
CA ALA A 138 6.39 6.77 -17.30
C ALA A 138 7.29 7.13 -16.11
N PHE A 139 7.23 6.35 -15.03
CA PHE A 139 8.04 6.57 -13.84
C PHE A 139 9.49 6.10 -14.01
N THR A 140 9.71 4.93 -14.61
CA THR A 140 11.03 4.28 -14.72
C THR A 140 11.76 4.59 -16.03
N GLY A 141 11.02 4.98 -17.07
CA GLY A 141 11.52 5.00 -18.45
C GLY A 141 11.65 3.62 -19.10
N GLY A 142 11.33 2.55 -18.37
CA GLY A 142 11.33 1.17 -18.88
C GLY A 142 10.14 0.88 -19.78
N LYS A 143 10.16 -0.34 -20.36
CA LYS A 143 9.04 -0.89 -21.13
C LYS A 143 8.58 -2.20 -20.52
N ALA A 144 7.27 -2.32 -20.34
CA ALA A 144 6.68 -3.53 -19.79
C ALA A 144 6.75 -4.63 -20.84
N GLU A 145 7.26 -5.78 -20.43
CA GLU A 145 7.35 -6.96 -21.28
C GLU A 145 6.31 -7.97 -20.86
N ARG A 146 5.52 -8.43 -21.83
CA ARG A 146 4.65 -9.59 -21.64
C ARG A 146 5.53 -10.83 -21.70
N VAL A 147 5.70 -11.48 -20.56
CA VAL A 147 6.35 -12.79 -20.49
C VAL A 147 5.31 -13.85 -20.84
N ASP A 148 5.55 -14.61 -21.90
CA ASP A 148 4.75 -15.79 -22.22
C ASP A 148 5.09 -16.91 -21.22
N GLY A 149 4.07 -17.51 -20.63
CA GLY A 149 4.17 -18.61 -19.65
C GLY A 149 3.56 -19.89 -20.17
#